data_AF-A0A957MFP2-F1
#
_entry.id   AF-A0A957MFP2-F1
#
_cell.length_a   1.000
_cell.length_b   1.000
_cell.length_c   1.000
_cell.angle_alpha   90.00
_cell.angle_beta   90.00
_cell.angle_gamma   90.00
#
_symmetry.space_group_name_H-M   'P 1'
#
loop_
_entity.id
_entity.type
_entity.pdbx_description
1 polymer ?
#
loop_
_entity_poly.entity_id
_entity_poly.type
_entity_poly.pdbx_seq_one_letter_code
_entity_poly.pdbx_strand_id
1 'polypeptide(L)'
;RLDHGELVNHVRPSINVLFDSVARSTGATALGVLLTGMGEDGARGLRAIRQRGGVTLAQDELTSIVYGMPKAAAEMDACSTILPLDQIAAYLTHVVAGGRALAQA
;
A
#
# COMPACT_ATOMS: atom_id res chain seq x y z
N ARG A 1 -4.18 -3.17 -15.82
CA ARG A 1 -5.27 -3.34 -16.81
C ARG A 1 -6.34 -2.31 -16.49
N LEU A 2 -6.78 -1.50 -17.46
CA LEU A 2 -7.95 -0.64 -17.26
C LEU A 2 -9.22 -1.48 -17.43
N ASP A 3 -10.23 -1.20 -16.62
CA ASP A 3 -11.45 -1.98 -16.55
C ASP A 3 -12.65 -1.07 -16.21
N HIS A 4 -13.81 -1.38 -16.78
CA HIS A 4 -15.07 -0.64 -16.56
C HIS A 4 -16.10 -1.47 -15.78
N GLY A 5 -15.65 -2.46 -15.00
CA GLY A 5 -16.50 -3.26 -14.13
C GLY A 5 -17.20 -2.44 -13.04
N GLU A 6 -17.91 -3.17 -12.18
CA GLU A 6 -18.72 -2.59 -11.11
C GLU A 6 -17.89 -1.74 -10.13
N LEU A 7 -18.57 -0.82 -9.46
CA LEU A 7 -17.97 -0.01 -8.41
C LEU A 7 -17.58 -0.92 -7.23
N VAL A 8 -16.41 -0.66 -6.64
CA VAL A 8 -16.01 -1.28 -5.37
C VAL A 8 -16.12 -0.21 -4.30
N ASN A 9 -16.90 -0.46 -3.24
CA ASN A 9 -17.20 0.56 -2.21
C ASN A 9 -17.73 1.89 -2.80
N HIS A 10 -18.55 1.81 -3.85
CA HIS A 10 -19.10 2.97 -4.59
C HIS A 10 -18.06 3.88 -5.26
N VAL A 11 -16.79 3.47 -5.35
CA VAL A 11 -15.73 4.23 -6.02
C VAL A 11 -15.19 3.51 -7.26
N ARG A 12 -14.77 4.32 -8.25
CA ARG A 12 -13.95 3.89 -9.38
C ARG A 12 -13.06 5.07 -9.81
N PRO A 13 -11.73 4.92 -9.84
CA PRO A 13 -10.97 3.71 -9.53
C PRO A 13 -10.99 3.34 -8.04
N SER A 14 -10.80 2.05 -7.72
CA SER A 14 -10.63 1.55 -6.34
C SER A 14 -9.19 1.12 -6.09
N ILE A 15 -8.63 1.58 -4.97
CA ILE A 15 -7.29 1.23 -4.50
C ILE A 15 -7.24 -0.25 -4.08
N ASN A 16 -8.31 -0.77 -3.47
CA ASN A 16 -8.39 -2.20 -3.15
C ASN A 16 -8.24 -3.08 -4.40
N VAL A 17 -8.91 -2.73 -5.50
CA VAL A 17 -8.79 -3.47 -6.78
C VAL A 17 -7.37 -3.42 -7.32
N LEU A 18 -6.72 -2.24 -7.27
CA LEU A 18 -5.33 -2.07 -7.67
C LEU A 18 -4.41 -2.97 -6.85
N PHE A 19 -4.45 -2.85 -5.52
CA PHE A 19 -3.55 -3.61 -4.64
C PHE A 19 -3.80 -5.12 -4.69
N ASP A 20 -5.05 -5.56 -4.80
CA ASP A 20 -5.37 -6.97 -5.00
C ASP A 20 -4.77 -7.53 -6.31
N SER A 21 -4.79 -6.73 -7.37
CA SER A 21 -4.17 -7.10 -8.65
C SER A 21 -2.65 -7.18 -8.57
N VAL A 22 -2.01 -6.25 -7.85
CA VAL A 22 -0.57 -6.25 -7.59
C VAL A 22 -0.19 -7.47 -6.77
N ALA A 23 -0.86 -7.70 -5.65
CA ALA A 23 -0.61 -8.82 -4.76
C ALA A 23 -0.66 -10.15 -5.54
N ARG A 24 -1.66 -10.35 -6.41
CA ARG A 24 -1.77 -11.57 -7.23
C ARG A 24 -0.65 -11.71 -8.28
N SER A 25 -0.11 -10.59 -8.77
CA SER A 25 0.82 -10.59 -9.91
C SER A 25 2.29 -10.64 -9.49
N THR A 26 2.66 -10.03 -8.36
CA THR A 26 4.06 -9.85 -7.96
C THR A 26 4.44 -10.55 -6.67
N GLY A 27 3.47 -11.04 -5.88
CA GLY A 27 3.75 -11.75 -4.62
C GLY A 27 4.65 -10.94 -3.67
N ALA A 28 5.72 -11.55 -3.17
CA ALA A 28 6.62 -10.97 -2.18
C ALA A 28 7.46 -9.78 -2.68
N THR A 29 7.56 -9.56 -4.00
CA THR A 29 8.29 -8.40 -4.55
C THR A 29 7.42 -7.14 -4.61
N ALA A 30 6.14 -7.23 -4.22
CA ALA A 30 5.25 -6.09 -4.13
C ALA A 30 5.69 -5.11 -3.05
N LEU A 31 5.56 -3.82 -3.34
CA LEU A 31 5.61 -2.75 -2.36
C LEU A 31 4.34 -1.91 -2.50
N GLY A 32 3.51 -1.87 -1.46
CA GLY A 32 2.31 -1.03 -1.39
C GLY A 32 2.49 0.15 -0.43
N VAL A 33 2.01 1.33 -0.83
CA VAL A 33 2.00 2.54 0.00
C VAL A 33 0.60 3.14 -0.01
N LEU A 34 0.01 3.35 1.17
CA LEU A 34 -1.29 4.00 1.33
C LEU A 34 -1.14 5.36 2.00
N LEU A 35 -1.44 6.43 1.25
CA LEU A 35 -1.28 7.81 1.68
C LEU A 35 -2.58 8.40 2.23
N THR A 36 -2.51 9.64 2.70
CA THR A 36 -3.65 10.44 3.17
C THR A 36 -4.88 10.31 2.27
N GLY A 37 -6.06 10.27 2.88
CA GLY A 37 -7.35 10.27 2.19
C GLY A 37 -8.47 9.75 3.09
N MET A 38 -9.71 9.97 2.64
CA MET A 38 -10.92 9.62 3.39
C MET A 38 -11.33 8.16 3.17
N GLY A 39 -11.99 7.57 4.17
CA GLY A 39 -12.56 6.23 4.08
C GLY A 39 -11.53 5.13 4.30
N GLU A 40 -11.81 3.94 3.78
CA GLU A 40 -11.03 2.71 4.01
C GLU A 40 -10.53 2.05 2.71
N ASP A 41 -10.73 2.70 1.56
CA ASP A 41 -10.30 2.13 0.28
C ASP A 41 -8.78 1.97 0.25
N GLY A 42 -8.32 0.78 -0.15
CA GLY A 42 -6.93 0.38 -0.12
C GLY A 42 -6.48 -0.38 1.12
N ALA A 43 -7.16 -0.29 2.27
CA ALA A 43 -6.72 -0.99 3.49
C ALA A 43 -6.72 -2.52 3.32
N ARG A 44 -7.81 -3.08 2.78
CA ARG A 44 -7.91 -4.53 2.51
C ARG A 44 -6.93 -5.00 1.45
N GLY A 45 -6.78 -4.24 0.37
CA GLY A 45 -5.85 -4.57 -0.70
C GLY A 45 -4.39 -4.49 -0.24
N LEU A 46 -4.07 -3.53 0.63
CA LEU A 46 -2.73 -3.41 1.22
C LEU A 46 -2.44 -4.62 2.11
N ARG A 47 -3.43 -5.08 2.89
CA ARG A 47 -3.32 -6.33 3.66
C ARG A 47 -3.10 -7.54 2.75
N ALA A 48 -3.73 -7.59 1.59
CA ALA A 48 -3.51 -8.66 0.62
C ALA A 48 -2.06 -8.67 0.07
N ILE A 49 -1.42 -7.51 -0.08
CA ILE A 49 0.01 -7.39 -0.40
C ILE A 49 0.85 -7.96 0.76
N ARG A 50 0.59 -7.54 1.99
CA ARG A 50 1.30 -8.00 3.20
C ARG A 50 1.20 -9.52 3.39
N GLN A 51 0.01 -10.10 3.21
CA GLN A 51 -0.23 -11.54 3.33
C GLN A 51 0.57 -12.37 2.30
N ARG A 52 1.00 -11.76 1.19
CA ARG A 52 1.87 -12.39 0.19
C ARG A 52 3.36 -12.11 0.39
N GLY A 53 3.73 -11.52 1.54
CA GLY A 53 5.12 -11.20 1.88
C GLY A 53 5.63 -9.89 1.29
N GLY A 54 4.75 -9.07 0.70
CA GLY A 54 5.13 -7.76 0.17
C GLY A 54 5.34 -6.72 1.29
N VAL A 55 6.12 -5.69 0.97
CA VAL A 55 6.35 -4.54 1.86
C VAL A 55 5.14 -3.62 1.83
N THR A 56 4.69 -3.15 2.99
CA THR A 56 3.46 -2.34 3.09
C THR A 56 3.65 -1.15 4.01
N LEU A 57 3.33 0.04 3.49
CA LEU A 57 3.48 1.30 4.21
C LEU A 57 2.17 2.06 4.27
N ALA A 58 1.98 2.81 5.36
CA ALA A 58 0.95 3.82 5.48
C ALA A 58 1.56 5.17 5.89
N GLN A 59 0.95 6.27 5.47
CA GLN A 59 1.33 7.61 5.93
C GLN A 59 0.88 7.82 7.38
N ASP A 60 1.68 8.50 8.20
CA ASP A 60 1.32 8.83 9.59
C ASP A 60 0.20 9.86 9.71
N GLU A 61 -0.34 9.99 10.91
CA GLU A 61 -1.41 10.95 11.21
C GLU A 61 -0.93 12.40 11.11
N LEU A 62 0.29 12.68 11.60
CA LEU A 62 0.81 14.05 11.73
C LEU A 62 0.97 14.74 10.36
N THR A 63 1.38 14.00 9.34
CA THR A 63 1.57 14.54 7.99
C THR A 63 0.36 14.32 7.07
N SER A 64 -0.65 13.58 7.51
CA SER A 64 -1.88 13.34 6.74
C SER A 64 -2.83 14.55 6.82
N ILE A 65 -3.39 14.94 5.68
CA ILE A 65 -4.49 15.92 5.66
C ILE A 65 -5.78 15.28 6.16
N VAL A 66 -6.01 14.02 5.75
CA VAL A 66 -7.13 13.18 6.21
C VAL A 66 -6.56 11.81 6.55
N TYR A 67 -6.50 11.51 7.85
CA TYR A 67 -6.03 10.23 8.36
C TYR A 67 -7.15 9.18 8.39
N GLY A 68 -7.81 8.95 7.24
CA GLY A 68 -8.85 7.95 7.07
C GLY A 68 -8.28 6.61 6.58
N MET A 69 -7.83 6.58 5.32
CA MET A 69 -7.32 5.35 4.70
C MET A 69 -6.08 4.81 5.42
N PRO A 70 -5.08 5.64 5.80
CA PRO A 70 -3.92 5.15 6.54
C PRO A 70 -4.30 4.58 7.92
N LYS A 71 -5.27 5.21 8.62
CA LYS A 71 -5.81 4.70 9.88
C LYS A 71 -6.47 3.34 9.72
N ALA A 72 -7.33 3.18 8.73
CA ALA A 72 -7.99 1.91 8.43
C ALA A 72 -6.97 0.80 8.10
N ALA A 73 -5.88 1.13 7.40
CA ALA A 73 -4.79 0.19 7.16
C ALA A 73 -4.06 -0.21 8.45
N ALA A 74 -3.75 0.75 9.33
CA ALA A 74 -3.10 0.48 10.60
C ALA A 74 -3.96 -0.40 11.51
N GLU A 75 -5.26 -0.08 11.66
CA GLU A 75 -6.21 -0.84 12.47
C GLU A 75 -6.43 -2.28 11.97
N MET A 76 -6.21 -2.52 10.66
CA MET A 76 -6.37 -3.84 10.04
C MET A 76 -5.07 -4.67 9.98
N ASP A 77 -3.97 -4.19 10.59
CA ASP A 77 -2.62 -4.74 10.42
C ASP A 77 -2.23 -4.92 8.93
N ALA A 78 -2.62 -3.94 8.10
CA ALA A 78 -2.39 -3.97 6.66
C ALA A 78 -1.01 -3.43 6.27
N CYS A 79 -0.40 -2.58 7.10
CA CYS A 79 0.93 -1.99 6.87
C CYS A 79 1.95 -2.47 7.91
N SER A 80 3.15 -2.83 7.45
CA SER A 80 4.29 -3.15 8.32
C SER A 80 4.97 -1.92 8.91
N THR A 81 4.78 -0.74 8.30
CA THR A 81 5.48 0.48 8.68
C THR A 81 4.57 1.69 8.47
N ILE A 82 4.58 2.63 9.42
CA ILE A 82 3.88 3.90 9.34
C ILE A 82 4.94 5.01 9.38
N LEU A 83 4.94 5.91 8.41
CA LEU A 83 5.97 6.95 8.27
C LEU A 83 5.37 8.32 7.97
N PRO A 84 6.02 9.42 8.40
CA PRO A 84 5.69 10.75 7.91
C PRO A 84 6.01 10.88 6.42
N LEU A 85 5.24 11.72 5.73
CA LEU A 85 5.28 11.87 4.26
C LEU A 85 6.69 12.13 3.70
N ASP A 86 7.48 12.94 4.40
CA ASP A 86 8.84 13.32 4.01
C ASP A 86 9.85 12.17 4.10
N GLN A 87 9.56 11.12 4.87
CA GLN A 87 10.42 9.93 5.01
C GLN A 87 10.06 8.81 4.04
N ILE A 88 8.85 8.81 3.46
CA ILE A 88 8.36 7.73 2.59
C ILE A 88 9.29 7.56 1.37
N ALA A 89 9.70 8.64 0.71
CA ALA A 89 10.55 8.55 -0.48
C ALA A 89 11.94 7.92 -0.19
N ALA A 90 12.55 8.30 0.94
CA ALA A 90 13.83 7.75 1.37
C ALA A 90 13.71 6.25 1.68
N TYR A 91 12.64 5.85 2.38
CA TYR A 91 12.35 4.44 2.67
C TYR A 91 12.18 3.62 1.39
N LEU A 92 11.37 4.11 0.44
CA LEU A 92 11.15 3.44 -0.85
C LEU A 92 12.47 3.20 -1.59
N THR A 93 13.32 4.23 -1.65
CA THR A 93 14.62 4.15 -2.31
C THR A 93 15.51 3.11 -1.64
N HIS A 94 15.54 3.09 -0.30
CA HIS A 94 16.31 2.11 0.45
C HIS A 94 15.85 0.66 0.18
N VAL A 95 14.55 0.39 0.23
CA VAL A 95 14.00 -0.96 0.00
C VAL A 95 14.27 -1.44 -1.42
N VAL A 96 14.05 -0.58 -2.42
CA VAL A 96 14.25 -0.95 -3.83
C VAL A 96 15.73 -1.13 -4.15
N ALA A 97 16.62 -0.27 -3.61
CA ALA A 97 18.06 -0.39 -3.80
C ALA A 97 18.64 -1.62 -3.08
N GLY A 98 18.17 -1.92 -1.86
CA GLY A 98 18.58 -3.10 -1.10
C GLY A 98 18.15 -4.43 -1.73
N GLY A 99 17.01 -4.46 -2.43
CA GLY A 99 16.53 -5.63 -3.16
C GLY A 99 17.39 -6.02 -4.37
N ARG A 100 18.17 -5.09 -4.95
CA ARG A 100 19.11 -5.41 -6.05
C ARG A 100 20.32 -6.22 -5.59
N ALA A 101 20.67 -6.20 -4.30
CA ALA A 101 21.82 -6.94 -3.78
C ALA A 101 21.55 -8.45 -3.63
N LEU A 102 20.28 -8.88 -3.53
CA LEU A 102 19.91 -10.29 -3.35
C LEU A 102 19.63 -11.02 -4.68
N ALA A 103 19.55 -10.30 -5.80
CA ALA A 103 19.27 -10.87 -7.12
C ALA A 103 20.55 -11.14 -7.96
N GLN A 104 21.74 -10.95 -7.38
CA GLN A 104 23.04 -11.17 -8.05
C GLN A 104 24.01 -12.10 -7.28
N ALA A 105 23.50 -13.00 -6.43
CA ALA A 105 24.30 -14.02 -5.75
C ALA A 105 23.88 -15.42 -6.20
#